data_AF-G5QVX2-F1
#
_entry.id   AF-G5QVX2-F1
#
_cell.length_a   1.000
_cell.length_b   1.000
_cell.length_c   1.000
_cell.angle_alpha   90.00
_cell.angle_beta   90.00
_cell.angle_gamma   90.00
#
_symmetry.space_group_name_H-M   'P 1'
#
loop_
_entity.id
_entity.type
_entity.pdbx_description
1 polymer ?
#
loop_
_entity_poly.entity_id
_entity_poly.type
_entity_poly.pdbx_seq_one_letter_code
_entity_poly.pdbx_strand_id
1 'polypeptide(L)'
;MKFLKRGVALALLAAFALTTQPAQAYEKDKTYKITILHTNDHHGHFWRSEYGEYGLAAQKTLVDSIRKEVAQEGGSVLLLSGGDINTGVPESDLQDAEPDFRGMNLIGYDAMAVGNHEFDNPLTVLRQQEKWAKFPFLSANIYQKSTGERLFKPWAIFTRQDIKIAVIGLTTDDTAKIGNPEYFTDIEFRKPAEEAKVVIQELNMNEKPDVIIATTHMGHYDNGDHGSNAPGDVEMARSLPAGSLAMIVGGHSQDPVCMASENKKQVNYVPGTPCAPDKQNGIWIVQAHEWGKYVGRADFEFRNGEMKMVNYQLIPVNLKKKVTWDNGKSERVLYTPEIAENPQMLSLLTPFQNKGKAQLEVKIGSVNGLLEGDRSKVRFVQTNMGRV
;
A
#
# COMPACT_ATOMS: atom_id res chain seq x y z
N MET A 1 -18.76 32.09 -86.66
CA MET A 1 -17.44 31.75 -86.07
C MET A 1 -17.33 32.37 -84.69
N LYS A 2 -16.72 31.62 -83.75
CA LYS A 2 -16.39 31.94 -82.34
C LYS A 2 -17.40 31.50 -81.28
N PHE A 3 -17.23 30.24 -80.88
CA PHE A 3 -17.63 29.68 -79.59
C PHE A 3 -16.83 30.33 -78.45
N LEU A 4 -17.48 30.84 -77.40
CA LEU A 4 -16.86 31.11 -76.11
C LEU A 4 -17.39 30.10 -75.08
N LYS A 5 -16.56 29.12 -74.75
CA LYS A 5 -16.75 28.24 -73.59
C LYS A 5 -16.37 29.02 -72.33
N ARG A 6 -17.31 29.25 -71.42
CA ARG A 6 -17.00 29.58 -70.02
C ARG A 6 -17.14 28.31 -69.20
N GLY A 7 -16.01 27.68 -68.89
CA GLY A 7 -15.94 26.59 -67.92
C GLY A 7 -16.01 27.17 -66.52
N VAL A 8 -17.03 26.80 -65.76
CA VAL A 8 -17.08 26.98 -64.31
C VAL A 8 -16.30 25.81 -63.71
N ALA A 9 -15.09 26.09 -63.21
CA ALA A 9 -14.35 25.14 -62.40
C ALA A 9 -14.91 25.18 -60.97
N LEU A 10 -15.74 24.19 -60.62
CA LEU A 10 -16.06 23.89 -59.23
C LEU A 10 -14.84 23.19 -58.61
N ALA A 11 -14.04 23.94 -57.85
CA ALA A 11 -13.07 23.35 -56.94
C ALA A 11 -13.80 22.85 -55.67
N LEU A 12 -14.11 21.56 -55.63
CA LEU A 12 -14.54 20.87 -54.41
C LEU A 12 -13.35 20.80 -53.44
N LEU A 13 -13.25 21.75 -52.52
CA LEU A 13 -12.47 21.59 -51.29
C LEU A 13 -13.20 20.58 -50.39
N ALA A 14 -12.82 19.31 -50.51
CA ALA A 14 -13.14 18.31 -49.50
C ALA A 14 -12.30 18.59 -48.26
N ALA A 15 -12.83 19.41 -47.35
CA ALA A 15 -12.29 19.55 -46.01
C ALA A 15 -12.51 18.22 -45.27
N PHE A 16 -11.49 17.35 -45.28
CA PHE A 16 -11.40 16.25 -44.32
C PHE A 16 -11.23 16.87 -42.93
N ALA A 17 -12.35 17.03 -42.22
CA ALA A 17 -12.32 17.17 -40.78
C ALA A 17 -11.81 15.84 -40.21
N LEU A 18 -10.49 15.73 -40.07
CA LEU A 18 -9.85 14.75 -39.19
C LEU A 18 -10.31 15.11 -37.78
N THR A 19 -11.43 14.53 -37.36
CA THR A 19 -11.78 14.45 -35.96
C THR A 19 -10.70 13.58 -35.33
N THR A 20 -9.74 14.24 -34.65
CA THR A 20 -8.80 13.57 -33.76
C THR A 20 -9.60 12.98 -32.62
N GLN A 21 -10.15 11.78 -32.81
CA GLN A 21 -10.65 10.99 -31.70
C GLN A 21 -9.48 10.86 -30.71
N PRO A 22 -9.69 11.12 -29.42
CA PRO A 22 -8.65 10.88 -28.43
C PRO A 22 -8.23 9.43 -28.59
N ALA A 23 -6.97 9.21 -28.95
CA ALA A 23 -6.41 7.87 -29.05
C ALA A 23 -6.50 7.24 -27.65
N GLN A 24 -7.43 6.31 -27.48
CA GLN A 24 -7.44 5.46 -26.29
C GLN A 24 -6.20 4.59 -26.38
N ALA A 25 -5.43 4.52 -25.28
CA ALA A 25 -4.14 3.83 -25.28
C ALA A 25 -4.30 2.31 -25.45
N TYR A 26 -5.43 1.76 -24.99
CA TYR A 26 -5.75 0.35 -25.08
C TYR A 26 -6.45 -0.04 -26.39
N GLU A 27 -6.19 -1.26 -26.86
CA GLU A 27 -6.97 -1.88 -27.94
C GLU A 27 -8.43 -2.11 -27.52
N LYS A 28 -9.36 -1.63 -28.36
CA LYS A 28 -10.80 -1.82 -28.16
C LYS A 28 -11.17 -3.30 -28.12
N ASP A 29 -12.07 -3.65 -27.21
CA ASP A 29 -12.65 -4.99 -27.00
C ASP A 29 -11.68 -6.08 -26.50
N LYS A 30 -10.37 -5.79 -26.38
CA LYS A 30 -9.37 -6.63 -25.72
C LYS A 30 -9.56 -6.61 -24.20
N THR A 31 -9.48 -7.79 -23.57
CA THR A 31 -9.48 -7.93 -22.10
C THR A 31 -8.05 -8.02 -21.61
N TYR A 32 -7.69 -7.16 -20.67
CA TYR A 32 -6.38 -7.12 -20.03
C TYR A 32 -6.50 -7.67 -18.61
N LYS A 33 -5.64 -8.62 -18.25
CA LYS A 33 -5.53 -9.13 -16.88
C LYS A 33 -4.52 -8.32 -16.10
N ILE A 34 -4.95 -7.72 -14.99
CA ILE A 34 -4.10 -6.91 -14.12
C ILE A 34 -4.27 -7.42 -12.69
N THR A 35 -3.17 -7.89 -12.10
CA THR A 35 -3.11 -8.28 -10.69
C THR A 35 -2.46 -7.16 -9.90
N ILE A 36 -3.17 -6.65 -8.90
CA ILE A 36 -2.64 -5.70 -7.92
C ILE A 36 -2.30 -6.49 -6.66
N LEU A 37 -1.01 -6.55 -6.33
CA LEU A 37 -0.51 -7.04 -5.07
C LEU A 37 -0.36 -5.89 -4.10
N HIS A 38 -0.62 -6.13 -2.82
CA HIS A 38 -0.44 -5.11 -1.81
C HIS A 38 -0.05 -5.64 -0.43
N THR A 39 0.61 -4.77 0.33
CA THR A 39 0.88 -4.87 1.76
C THR A 39 0.78 -3.50 2.41
N ASN A 40 0.77 -3.43 3.72
CA ASN A 40 0.76 -2.18 4.48
C ASN A 40 1.31 -2.44 5.90
N ASP A 41 1.69 -1.36 6.60
CA ASP A 41 2.01 -1.37 8.03
C ASP A 41 3.09 -2.44 8.33
N HIS A 42 4.19 -2.39 7.58
CA HIS A 42 5.28 -3.36 7.68
C HIS A 42 6.04 -3.24 8.99
N HIS A 43 6.20 -2.02 9.53
CA HIS A 43 6.75 -1.76 10.86
C HIS A 43 8.04 -2.52 11.19
N GLY A 44 9.03 -2.48 10.29
CA GLY A 44 10.35 -3.05 10.54
C GLY A 44 10.46 -4.59 10.44
N HIS A 45 9.42 -5.29 9.99
CA HIS A 45 9.37 -6.75 9.98
C HIS A 45 10.13 -7.38 8.79
N PHE A 46 11.34 -6.90 8.48
CA PHE A 46 12.13 -7.42 7.38
C PHE A 46 12.48 -8.91 7.53
N TRP A 47 12.62 -9.35 8.80
CA TRP A 47 13.01 -10.70 9.19
C TRP A 47 11.81 -11.54 9.65
N ARG A 48 11.93 -12.87 9.54
CA ARG A 48 10.92 -13.80 10.08
C ARG A 48 10.84 -13.71 11.60
N SER A 49 9.68 -14.02 12.15
CA SER A 49 9.46 -14.09 13.61
C SER A 49 10.28 -15.20 14.28
N GLU A 50 10.30 -15.22 15.61
CA GLU A 50 10.84 -16.35 16.39
C GLU A 50 10.16 -17.70 16.06
N TYR A 51 8.92 -17.67 15.55
CA TYR A 51 8.18 -18.85 15.12
C TYR A 51 8.35 -19.14 13.62
N GLY A 52 9.17 -18.37 12.90
CA GLY A 52 9.38 -18.52 11.45
C GLY A 52 8.15 -18.13 10.62
N GLU A 53 7.40 -17.13 11.07
CA GLU A 53 6.29 -16.53 10.33
C GLU A 53 6.78 -15.28 9.58
N TYR A 54 6.11 -14.92 8.47
CA TYR A 54 6.35 -13.71 7.67
C TYR A 54 7.83 -13.48 7.28
N GLY A 55 8.24 -12.23 7.12
CA GLY A 55 9.58 -11.82 6.69
C GLY A 55 9.72 -11.68 5.17
N LEU A 56 10.53 -10.71 4.73
CA LEU A 56 10.66 -10.35 3.31
C LEU A 56 11.25 -11.49 2.47
N ALA A 57 11.96 -12.44 3.09
CA ALA A 57 12.52 -13.59 2.38
C ALA A 57 11.44 -14.57 1.89
N ALA A 58 10.46 -14.91 2.74
CA ALA A 58 9.31 -15.70 2.31
C ALA A 58 8.42 -14.88 1.36
N GLN A 59 8.20 -13.60 1.67
CA GLN A 59 7.41 -12.72 0.81
C GLN A 59 7.99 -12.62 -0.62
N LYS A 60 9.32 -12.54 -0.76
CA LYS A 60 10.00 -12.52 -2.06
C LYS A 60 9.66 -13.75 -2.90
N THR A 61 9.75 -14.94 -2.32
CA THR A 61 9.40 -16.19 -3.00
C THR A 61 7.93 -16.20 -3.43
N LEU A 62 7.03 -15.74 -2.57
CA LEU A 62 5.60 -15.65 -2.88
C LEU A 62 5.32 -14.67 -4.02
N VAL A 63 5.88 -13.45 -3.97
CA VAL A 63 5.66 -12.44 -5.01
C VAL A 63 6.26 -12.92 -6.34
N ASP A 64 7.43 -13.56 -6.33
CA ASP A 64 8.04 -14.11 -7.55
C ASP A 64 7.20 -15.22 -8.17
N SER A 65 6.60 -16.09 -7.36
CA SER A 65 5.72 -17.16 -7.86
C SER A 65 4.45 -16.58 -8.51
N ILE A 66 3.84 -15.57 -7.89
CA ILE A 66 2.67 -14.89 -8.46
C ILE A 66 3.03 -14.14 -9.74
N ARG A 67 4.16 -13.41 -9.77
CA ARG A 67 4.62 -12.73 -10.99
C ARG A 67 4.83 -13.72 -12.14
N LYS A 68 5.40 -14.90 -11.86
CA LYS A 68 5.57 -15.97 -12.85
C LYS A 68 4.23 -16.53 -13.33
N GLU A 69 3.31 -16.82 -12.42
CA GLU A 69 1.95 -17.30 -12.72
C GLU A 69 1.20 -16.29 -13.62
N VAL A 70 1.13 -15.03 -13.21
CA VAL A 70 0.42 -13.98 -13.95
C VAL A 70 1.05 -13.74 -15.32
N ALA A 71 2.39 -13.78 -15.43
CA ALA A 71 3.08 -13.65 -16.72
C ALA A 71 2.78 -14.82 -17.68
N GLN A 72 2.65 -16.06 -17.15
CA GLN A 72 2.26 -17.23 -17.95
C GLN A 72 0.84 -17.12 -18.50
N GLU A 73 -0.04 -16.40 -17.79
CA GLU A 73 -1.40 -16.09 -18.25
C GLU A 73 -1.49 -14.85 -19.16
N GLY A 74 -0.36 -14.20 -19.48
CA GLY A 74 -0.33 -12.97 -20.26
C GLY A 74 -0.83 -11.73 -19.50
N GLY A 75 -0.91 -11.80 -18.17
CA GLY A 75 -1.32 -10.68 -17.33
C GLY A 75 -0.17 -9.75 -16.93
N SER A 76 -0.49 -8.76 -16.10
CA SER A 76 0.48 -7.81 -15.55
C SER A 76 0.34 -7.67 -14.04
N VAL A 77 1.45 -7.41 -13.36
CA VAL A 77 1.47 -7.21 -11.90
C VAL A 77 1.89 -5.79 -11.55
N LEU A 78 1.20 -5.21 -10.57
CA LEU A 78 1.62 -4.02 -9.84
C LEU A 78 1.66 -4.36 -8.34
N LEU A 79 2.73 -3.98 -7.63
CA LEU A 79 2.88 -4.22 -6.19
C LEU A 79 2.96 -2.90 -5.43
N LEU A 80 1.99 -2.65 -4.56
CA LEU A 80 1.84 -1.38 -3.84
C LEU A 80 2.01 -1.59 -2.32
N SER A 81 2.50 -0.56 -1.64
CA SER A 81 2.56 -0.53 -0.17
C SER A 81 1.71 0.61 0.40
N GLY A 82 0.85 0.30 1.37
CA GLY A 82 0.09 1.30 2.13
C GLY A 82 0.92 2.15 3.11
N GLY A 83 2.26 2.02 3.13
CA GLY A 83 3.14 2.80 4.00
C GLY A 83 3.39 2.15 5.36
N ASP A 84 3.93 2.95 6.29
CA ASP A 84 4.37 2.54 7.63
C ASP A 84 5.35 1.38 7.57
N ILE A 85 6.49 1.65 6.95
CA ILE A 85 7.64 0.73 6.95
C ILE A 85 8.43 0.89 8.24
N ASN A 86 8.49 2.11 8.75
CA ASN A 86 9.21 2.48 9.95
C ASN A 86 8.55 1.97 11.24
N THR A 87 9.37 1.82 12.27
CA THR A 87 9.02 1.67 13.69
C THR A 87 8.25 0.39 14.03
N GLY A 88 8.90 -0.54 14.76
CA GLY A 88 8.22 -1.69 15.35
C GLY A 88 9.11 -2.88 15.69
N VAL A 89 10.29 -2.99 15.06
CA VAL A 89 11.26 -4.05 15.32
C VAL A 89 12.61 -3.42 15.65
N PRO A 90 13.21 -3.69 16.82
CA PRO A 90 14.42 -2.99 17.25
C PRO A 90 15.59 -3.10 16.28
N GLU A 91 15.78 -4.25 15.61
CA GLU A 91 16.81 -4.41 14.59
C GLU A 91 16.58 -3.52 13.35
N SER A 92 15.33 -3.20 12.99
CA SER A 92 15.01 -2.25 11.93
C SER A 92 15.18 -0.81 12.42
N ASP A 93 14.63 -0.50 13.60
CA ASP A 93 14.55 0.86 14.12
C ASP A 93 15.95 1.46 14.34
N LEU A 94 16.89 0.68 14.86
CA LEU A 94 18.30 1.09 15.05
C LEU A 94 19.10 1.25 13.75
N GLN A 95 18.46 0.96 12.62
CA GLN A 95 19.03 1.02 11.27
C GLN A 95 18.13 1.84 10.33
N ASP A 96 17.23 2.67 10.87
CA ASP A 96 16.35 3.57 10.12
C ASP A 96 15.55 2.86 9.01
N ALA A 97 15.15 1.61 9.24
CA ALA A 97 14.48 0.74 8.26
C ALA A 97 15.26 0.51 6.94
N GLU A 98 16.59 0.70 6.93
CA GLU A 98 17.44 0.37 5.77
C GLU A 98 17.25 -1.07 5.25
N PRO A 99 17.25 -2.13 6.09
CA PRO A 99 17.01 -3.49 5.59
C PRO A 99 15.65 -3.64 4.92
N ASP A 100 14.62 -2.99 5.44
CA ASP A 100 13.25 -3.06 4.98
C ASP A 100 13.13 -2.48 3.56
N PHE A 101 13.58 -1.25 3.35
CA PHE A 101 13.54 -0.61 2.03
C PHE A 101 14.41 -1.35 1.00
N ARG A 102 15.58 -1.87 1.41
CA ARG A 102 16.43 -2.68 0.52
C ARG A 102 15.79 -4.03 0.18
N GLY A 103 15.10 -4.67 1.12
CA GLY A 103 14.34 -5.88 0.89
C GLY A 103 13.16 -5.62 -0.04
N MET A 104 12.39 -4.55 0.19
CA MET A 104 11.30 -4.13 -0.70
C MET A 104 11.77 -3.89 -2.13
N ASN A 105 12.97 -3.32 -2.33
CA ASN A 105 13.56 -3.21 -3.66
C ASN A 105 13.78 -4.56 -4.35
N LEU A 106 14.23 -5.57 -3.59
CA LEU A 106 14.48 -6.90 -4.14
C LEU A 106 13.19 -7.66 -4.43
N ILE A 107 12.12 -7.42 -3.67
CA ILE A 107 10.76 -7.88 -3.99
C ILE A 107 10.23 -7.19 -5.24
N GLY A 108 10.59 -5.92 -5.44
CA GLY A 108 10.16 -5.12 -6.58
C GLY A 108 8.83 -4.45 -6.32
N TYR A 109 8.70 -3.70 -5.23
CA TYR A 109 7.59 -2.78 -5.03
C TYR A 109 7.59 -1.71 -6.13
N ASP A 110 6.40 -1.32 -6.58
CA ASP A 110 6.20 -0.34 -7.65
C ASP A 110 5.98 1.07 -7.10
N ALA A 111 5.28 1.22 -5.96
CA ALA A 111 5.09 2.49 -5.25
C ALA A 111 4.65 2.24 -3.79
N MET A 112 4.76 3.27 -2.97
CA MET A 112 4.34 3.25 -1.58
C MET A 112 3.67 4.58 -1.18
N ALA A 113 2.60 4.53 -0.40
CA ALA A 113 2.09 5.69 0.33
C ALA A 113 3.05 6.06 1.46
N VAL A 114 3.28 7.35 1.69
CA VAL A 114 3.97 7.79 2.92
C VAL A 114 2.98 7.62 4.08
N GLY A 115 3.33 6.82 5.08
CA GLY A 115 2.56 6.64 6.32
C GLY A 115 2.94 7.64 7.40
N ASN A 116 2.28 7.58 8.56
CA ASN A 116 2.60 8.50 9.65
C ASN A 116 3.91 8.13 10.35
N HIS A 117 4.26 6.84 10.44
CA HIS A 117 5.49 6.39 11.08
C HIS A 117 6.75 6.71 10.25
N GLU A 118 6.62 7.04 8.97
CA GLU A 118 7.71 7.63 8.19
C GLU A 118 8.20 8.98 8.77
N PHE A 119 7.40 9.62 9.63
CA PHE A 119 7.75 10.85 10.34
C PHE A 119 8.14 10.64 11.81
N ASP A 120 8.34 9.40 12.26
CA ASP A 120 8.94 9.13 13.58
C ASP A 120 10.41 9.55 13.63
N ASN A 121 11.05 9.60 12.46
CA ASN A 121 12.41 10.05 12.28
C ASN A 121 12.44 11.45 11.65
N PRO A 122 13.53 12.23 11.84
CA PRO A 122 13.70 13.50 11.15
C PRO A 122 13.56 13.36 9.62
N LEU A 123 13.07 14.41 8.95
CA LEU A 123 12.87 14.41 7.48
C LEU A 123 14.13 14.01 6.70
N THR A 124 15.33 14.28 7.22
CA THR A 124 16.59 13.87 6.60
C THR A 124 16.75 12.35 6.49
N VAL A 125 16.25 11.60 7.48
CA VAL A 125 16.19 10.13 7.46
C VAL A 125 15.19 9.67 6.41
N LEU A 126 14.00 10.26 6.37
CA LEU A 126 12.99 9.94 5.34
C LEU A 126 13.52 10.21 3.91
N ARG A 127 14.24 11.31 3.69
CA ARG A 127 14.92 11.57 2.41
C ARG A 127 16.04 10.57 2.10
N GLN A 128 16.66 9.98 3.12
CA GLN A 128 17.64 8.92 2.94
C GLN A 128 16.97 7.59 2.57
N GLN A 129 15.80 7.30 3.14
CA GLN A 129 14.96 6.16 2.77
C GLN A 129 14.49 6.25 1.30
N GLU A 130 14.08 7.44 0.84
CA GLU A 130 13.76 7.67 -0.59
C GLU A 130 14.96 7.40 -1.52
N LYS A 131 16.21 7.61 -1.06
CA LYS A 131 17.41 7.28 -1.85
C LYS A 131 17.70 5.78 -1.87
N TRP A 132 17.38 5.07 -0.79
CA TRP A 132 17.53 3.61 -0.74
C TRP A 132 16.48 2.92 -1.61
N ALA A 133 15.23 3.39 -1.55
CA ALA A 133 14.14 2.84 -2.33
C ALA A 133 14.30 3.09 -3.83
N LYS A 134 13.93 2.09 -4.63
CA LYS A 134 13.89 2.13 -6.10
C LYS A 134 12.47 2.37 -6.63
N PHE A 135 11.55 2.69 -5.73
CA PHE A 135 10.15 2.99 -5.99
C PHE A 135 9.80 4.33 -5.32
N PRO A 136 8.87 5.10 -5.89
CA PRO A 136 8.51 6.41 -5.37
C PRO A 136 7.71 6.31 -4.07
N PHE A 137 8.00 7.25 -3.17
CA PHE A 137 7.20 7.57 -2.00
C PHE A 137 6.16 8.59 -2.45
N LEU A 138 4.89 8.27 -2.24
CA LEU A 138 3.78 9.05 -2.75
C LEU A 138 2.97 9.64 -1.61
N SER A 139 2.77 10.95 -1.66
CA SER A 139 1.79 11.65 -0.85
C SER A 139 1.43 12.99 -1.48
N ALA A 140 0.17 13.14 -1.86
CA ALA A 140 -0.31 14.36 -2.50
C ALA A 140 -0.68 15.46 -1.51
N ASN A 141 -1.00 15.10 -0.27
CA ASN A 141 -1.60 16.00 0.71
C ASN A 141 -0.61 16.52 1.77
N ILE A 142 0.69 16.29 1.59
CA ILE A 142 1.74 16.82 2.47
C ILE A 142 2.42 18.01 1.80
N TYR A 143 2.33 19.16 2.44
CA TYR A 143 2.77 20.44 1.91
C TYR A 143 3.77 21.14 2.82
N GLN A 144 4.65 21.91 2.21
CA GLN A 144 5.53 22.83 2.93
C GLN A 144 4.75 24.12 3.18
N LYS A 145 4.59 24.53 4.44
CA LYS A 145 3.74 25.68 4.79
C LYS A 145 4.25 26.98 4.15
N SER A 146 5.55 27.18 4.16
CA SER A 146 6.19 28.42 3.67
C SER A 146 6.07 28.63 2.16
N THR A 147 6.02 27.57 1.36
CA THR A 147 6.01 27.64 -0.11
C THR A 147 4.66 27.24 -0.72
N GLY A 148 3.86 26.43 -0.01
CA GLY A 148 2.65 25.82 -0.56
C GLY A 148 2.93 24.71 -1.58
N GLU A 149 4.16 24.20 -1.64
CA GLU A 149 4.55 23.10 -2.53
C GLU A 149 4.40 21.73 -1.85
N ARG A 150 4.09 20.69 -2.63
CA ARG A 150 4.01 19.30 -2.14
C ARG A 150 5.42 18.80 -1.77
N LEU A 151 5.57 18.14 -0.61
CA LEU A 151 6.85 17.55 -0.18
C LEU A 151 7.22 16.28 -0.93
N PHE A 152 6.23 15.54 -1.42
CA PHE A 152 6.40 14.26 -2.11
C PHE A 152 5.71 14.31 -3.46
N LYS A 153 6.01 13.33 -4.32
CA LYS A 153 5.27 13.19 -5.56
C LYS A 153 3.82 12.82 -5.23
N PRO A 154 2.84 13.50 -5.85
CA PRO A 154 1.42 13.19 -5.58
C PRO A 154 0.97 11.87 -6.21
N TRP A 155 1.59 11.46 -7.32
CA TRP A 155 1.31 10.21 -8.01
C TRP A 155 2.52 9.67 -8.77
N ALA A 156 2.40 8.42 -9.23
CA ALA A 156 3.26 7.82 -10.25
C ALA A 156 2.42 7.20 -11.36
N ILE A 157 2.95 7.19 -12.59
CA ILE A 157 2.32 6.58 -13.76
C ILE A 157 3.06 5.30 -14.13
N PHE A 158 2.32 4.23 -14.34
CA PHE A 158 2.82 2.93 -14.76
C PHE A 158 2.12 2.49 -16.03
N THR A 159 2.89 2.06 -17.02
CA THR A 159 2.34 1.37 -18.18
C THR A 159 2.46 -0.14 -17.97
N ARG A 160 1.35 -0.85 -18.11
CA ARG A 160 1.29 -2.31 -18.05
C ARG A 160 0.55 -2.80 -19.28
N GLN A 161 1.25 -3.52 -20.15
CA GLN A 161 0.81 -3.73 -21.54
C GLN A 161 0.50 -2.36 -22.16
N ASP A 162 -0.72 -2.14 -22.62
CA ASP A 162 -1.16 -0.88 -23.24
C ASP A 162 -1.99 -0.01 -22.27
N ILE A 163 -2.09 -0.41 -20.99
CA ILE A 163 -2.89 0.26 -19.98
C ILE A 163 -2.02 1.24 -19.18
N LYS A 164 -2.42 2.53 -19.17
CA LYS A 164 -1.83 3.56 -18.33
C LYS A 164 -2.52 3.61 -16.97
N ILE A 165 -1.79 3.24 -15.92
CA ILE A 165 -2.27 3.19 -14.53
C ILE A 165 -1.63 4.34 -13.75
N ALA A 166 -2.45 5.22 -13.18
CA ALA A 166 -1.99 6.21 -12.21
C ALA A 166 -2.18 5.68 -10.79
N VAL A 167 -1.16 5.84 -9.95
CA VAL A 167 -1.24 5.53 -8.52
C VAL A 167 -1.04 6.82 -7.74
N ILE A 168 -2.05 7.25 -7.00
CA ILE A 168 -2.04 8.41 -6.11
C ILE A 168 -1.56 7.96 -4.72
N GLY A 169 -0.76 8.76 -4.03
CA GLY A 169 -0.43 8.56 -2.61
C GLY A 169 -1.18 9.52 -1.70
N LEU A 170 -1.69 9.06 -0.56
CA LEU A 170 -2.32 9.90 0.47
C LEU A 170 -1.94 9.45 1.87
N THR A 171 -1.76 10.42 2.77
CA THR A 171 -1.37 10.20 4.17
C THR A 171 -2.45 10.74 5.10
N THR A 172 -2.74 10.08 6.21
CA THR A 172 -3.64 10.60 7.25
C THR A 172 -3.21 12.00 7.72
N ASP A 173 -4.15 12.93 7.82
CA ASP A 173 -3.91 14.27 8.36
C ASP A 173 -3.81 14.31 9.90
N ASP A 174 -4.04 13.17 10.56
CA ASP A 174 -3.71 13.00 11.99
C ASP A 174 -2.20 12.93 12.26
N THR A 175 -1.36 12.71 11.25
CA THR A 175 0.12 12.65 11.41
C THR A 175 0.65 13.87 12.17
N ALA A 176 0.16 15.07 11.83
CA ALA A 176 0.55 16.31 12.50
C ALA A 176 0.14 16.39 13.98
N LYS A 177 -0.89 15.62 14.39
CA LYS A 177 -1.41 15.58 15.76
C LYS A 177 -0.71 14.51 16.60
N ILE A 178 -0.34 13.37 15.99
CA ILE A 178 0.17 12.20 16.70
C ILE A 178 1.70 12.11 16.72
N GLY A 179 2.40 12.68 15.72
CA GLY A 179 3.85 12.65 15.65
C GLY A 179 4.53 13.77 16.45
N ASN A 180 5.87 13.83 16.38
CA ASN A 180 6.66 14.84 17.07
C ASN A 180 6.48 16.24 16.41
N PRO A 181 5.92 17.24 17.10
CA PRO A 181 5.72 18.58 16.54
C PRO A 181 6.99 19.25 16.01
N GLU A 182 8.16 18.92 16.56
CA GLU A 182 9.45 19.48 16.12
C GLU A 182 9.74 19.16 14.64
N TYR A 183 9.33 17.97 14.18
CA TYR A 183 9.55 17.54 12.79
C TYR A 183 8.54 18.16 11.81
N PHE A 184 7.50 18.85 12.29
CA PHE A 184 6.42 19.39 11.47
C PHE A 184 6.37 20.93 11.40
N THR A 185 7.41 21.62 11.87
CA THR A 185 7.43 23.09 11.97
C THR A 185 6.97 23.77 10.66
N ASP A 186 7.54 23.37 9.51
CA ASP A 186 7.18 23.89 8.17
C ASP A 186 6.42 22.87 7.31
N ILE A 187 5.78 21.87 7.93
CA ILE A 187 5.01 20.82 7.23
C ILE A 187 3.55 20.89 7.65
N GLU A 188 2.64 20.82 6.69
CA GLU A 188 1.20 20.63 6.93
C GLU A 188 0.68 19.40 6.20
N PHE A 189 -0.29 18.73 6.81
CA PHE A 189 -1.03 17.62 6.23
C PHE A 189 -2.44 18.11 5.94
N ARG A 190 -2.78 18.24 4.66
CA ARG A 190 -4.12 18.65 4.21
C ARG A 190 -5.06 17.47 4.21
N LYS A 191 -6.36 17.74 4.21
CA LYS A 191 -7.41 16.70 4.20
C LYS A 191 -7.25 15.80 2.96
N PRO A 192 -6.95 14.50 3.15
CA PRO A 192 -6.61 13.62 2.02
C PRO A 192 -7.78 13.43 1.04
N ALA A 193 -9.03 13.38 1.52
CA ALA A 193 -10.20 13.22 0.64
C ALA A 193 -10.43 14.43 -0.28
N GLU A 194 -10.14 15.65 0.18
CA GLU A 194 -10.24 16.85 -0.67
C GLU A 194 -9.06 16.90 -1.65
N GLU A 195 -7.87 16.53 -1.22
CA GLU A 195 -6.70 16.44 -2.10
C GLU A 195 -6.90 15.37 -3.19
N ALA A 196 -7.52 14.24 -2.87
CA ALA A 196 -7.85 13.18 -3.82
C ALA A 196 -8.72 13.70 -4.97
N LYS A 197 -9.73 14.53 -4.68
CA LYS A 197 -10.59 15.15 -5.71
C LYS A 197 -9.78 16.02 -6.66
N VAL A 198 -8.88 16.85 -6.11
CA VAL A 198 -8.00 17.74 -6.88
C VAL A 198 -7.07 16.91 -7.78
N VAL A 199 -6.40 15.91 -7.22
CA VAL A 199 -5.43 15.07 -7.95
C VAL A 199 -6.10 14.22 -9.04
N ILE A 200 -7.28 13.65 -8.77
CA ILE A 200 -8.05 12.91 -9.78
C ILE A 200 -8.41 13.84 -10.95
N GLN A 201 -8.79 15.09 -10.66
CA GLN A 201 -9.06 16.08 -11.71
C GLN A 201 -7.78 16.43 -12.50
N GLU A 202 -6.66 16.68 -11.82
CA GLU A 202 -5.35 16.94 -12.46
C GLU A 202 -4.94 15.80 -13.40
N LEU A 203 -5.04 14.55 -12.93
CA LEU A 203 -4.74 13.35 -13.71
C LEU A 203 -5.63 13.24 -14.94
N ASN A 204 -6.95 13.43 -14.78
CA ASN A 204 -7.91 13.34 -15.89
C ASN A 204 -7.70 14.43 -16.95
N MET A 205 -7.24 15.62 -16.56
CA MET A 205 -6.96 16.70 -17.51
C MET A 205 -5.64 16.49 -18.25
N ASN A 206 -4.59 16.09 -17.53
CA ASN A 206 -3.21 16.15 -18.02
C ASN A 206 -2.68 14.79 -18.50
N GLU A 207 -2.88 13.74 -17.71
CA GLU A 207 -2.26 12.42 -17.95
C GLU A 207 -3.21 11.45 -18.66
N LYS A 208 -4.52 11.59 -18.42
CA LYS A 208 -5.60 10.75 -18.95
C LYS A 208 -5.31 9.26 -18.76
N PRO A 209 -5.08 8.79 -17.51
CA PRO A 209 -4.87 7.38 -17.24
C PRO A 209 -6.14 6.57 -17.53
N ASP A 210 -5.97 5.32 -17.92
CA ASP A 210 -7.07 4.37 -18.13
C ASP A 210 -7.61 3.86 -16.78
N VAL A 211 -6.74 3.80 -15.77
CA VAL A 211 -7.06 3.33 -14.42
C VAL A 211 -6.40 4.25 -13.40
N ILE A 212 -7.13 4.64 -12.36
CA ILE A 212 -6.59 5.35 -11.20
C ILE A 212 -6.75 4.45 -9.96
N ILE A 213 -5.67 4.26 -9.22
CA ILE A 213 -5.62 3.59 -7.92
C ILE A 213 -5.12 4.62 -6.90
N ALA A 214 -5.62 4.56 -5.67
CA ALA A 214 -5.01 5.25 -4.55
C ALA A 214 -4.29 4.24 -3.67
N THR A 215 -3.05 4.52 -3.28
CA THR A 215 -2.41 3.89 -2.13
C THR A 215 -2.45 4.90 -0.99
N THR A 216 -3.04 4.50 0.13
CA THR A 216 -3.39 5.40 1.22
C THR A 216 -2.87 4.87 2.55
N HIS A 217 -2.63 5.80 3.45
CA HIS A 217 -2.34 5.51 4.85
C HIS A 217 -3.34 6.26 5.75
N MET A 218 -4.61 5.88 5.67
CA MET A 218 -5.74 6.61 6.29
C MET A 218 -6.60 5.77 7.24
N GLY A 219 -6.65 4.47 7.04
CA GLY A 219 -7.41 3.54 7.85
C GLY A 219 -8.80 3.24 7.31
N HIS A 220 -9.23 2.00 7.52
CA HIS A 220 -10.57 1.54 7.21
C HIS A 220 -11.41 1.43 8.48
N TYR A 221 -12.42 2.30 8.61
CA TYR A 221 -13.39 2.25 9.70
C TYR A 221 -14.73 1.71 9.21
N ASP A 222 -15.33 0.79 9.98
CA ASP A 222 -16.61 0.18 9.61
C ASP A 222 -17.66 1.27 9.38
N ASN A 223 -18.35 1.22 8.25
CA ASN A 223 -19.30 2.25 7.82
C ASN A 223 -18.75 3.69 7.76
N GLY A 224 -17.43 3.90 7.78
CA GLY A 224 -16.85 5.24 7.92
C GLY A 224 -17.00 5.82 9.33
N ASP A 225 -17.26 5.00 10.35
CA ASP A 225 -17.40 5.41 11.74
C ASP A 225 -15.99 5.59 12.37
N HIS A 226 -15.26 6.62 11.92
CA HIS A 226 -13.85 6.87 12.26
C HIS A 226 -13.60 7.33 13.71
N GLY A 227 -14.67 7.67 14.46
CA GLY A 227 -14.57 8.04 15.86
C GLY A 227 -13.72 9.29 16.08
N SER A 228 -12.68 9.18 16.92
CA SER A 228 -11.75 10.28 17.21
C SER A 228 -10.63 10.43 16.19
N ASN A 229 -10.46 9.46 15.29
CA ASN A 229 -9.43 9.50 14.25
C ASN A 229 -9.85 10.47 13.14
N ALA A 230 -8.94 10.81 12.25
CA ALA A 230 -9.25 11.47 10.98
C ALA A 230 -10.13 10.58 10.09
N PRO A 231 -10.97 11.17 9.22
CA PRO A 231 -11.76 10.43 8.24
C PRO A 231 -10.92 9.48 7.38
N GLY A 232 -11.42 8.26 7.22
CA GLY A 232 -10.68 7.15 6.59
C GLY A 232 -11.03 6.89 5.13
N ASP A 233 -10.62 5.72 4.65
CA ASP A 233 -10.78 5.28 3.26
C ASP A 233 -12.26 5.20 2.82
N VAL A 234 -13.15 4.72 3.71
CA VAL A 234 -14.59 4.58 3.44
C VAL A 234 -15.25 5.93 3.17
N GLU A 235 -14.93 6.94 3.98
CA GLU A 235 -15.48 8.28 3.83
C GLU A 235 -14.91 8.99 2.60
N MET A 236 -13.61 8.81 2.34
CA MET A 236 -13.00 9.30 1.11
C MET A 236 -13.71 8.71 -0.11
N ALA A 237 -13.84 7.38 -0.20
CA ALA A 237 -14.49 6.71 -1.33
C ALA A 237 -15.92 7.23 -1.57
N ARG A 238 -16.70 7.45 -0.50
CA ARG A 238 -18.05 8.02 -0.56
C ARG A 238 -18.08 9.48 -1.03
N SER A 239 -17.04 10.26 -0.75
CA SER A 239 -16.94 11.66 -1.14
C SER A 239 -16.49 11.89 -2.60
N LEU A 240 -15.89 10.87 -3.22
CA LEU A 240 -15.39 10.92 -4.60
C LEU A 240 -16.51 10.66 -5.63
N PRO A 241 -16.32 11.02 -6.91
CA PRO A 241 -17.21 10.55 -7.96
C PRO A 241 -17.22 9.01 -8.02
N ALA A 242 -18.39 8.41 -8.22
CA ALA A 242 -18.57 6.96 -8.22
C ALA A 242 -17.62 6.27 -9.20
N GLY A 243 -16.87 5.27 -8.71
CA GLY A 243 -15.91 4.51 -9.52
C GLY A 243 -14.74 5.32 -10.10
N SER A 244 -14.48 6.54 -9.61
CA SER A 244 -13.35 7.37 -10.07
C SER A 244 -11.98 6.76 -9.73
N LEU A 245 -11.94 5.91 -8.70
CA LEU A 245 -10.82 5.05 -8.38
C LEU A 245 -11.26 3.60 -8.60
N ALA A 246 -10.37 2.79 -9.14
CA ALA A 246 -10.64 1.37 -9.28
C ALA A 246 -10.47 0.64 -7.94
N MET A 247 -9.51 1.07 -7.12
CA MET A 247 -9.25 0.54 -5.79
C MET A 247 -8.51 1.56 -4.92
N ILE A 248 -8.73 1.48 -3.60
CA ILE A 248 -7.94 2.07 -2.54
C ILE A 248 -7.17 0.95 -1.85
N VAL A 249 -5.84 1.01 -1.92
CA VAL A 249 -4.90 0.14 -1.19
C VAL A 249 -4.51 0.86 0.11
N GLY A 250 -5.18 0.49 1.20
CA GLY A 250 -5.08 1.17 2.50
C GLY A 250 -3.98 0.66 3.42
N GLY A 251 -3.90 1.30 4.58
CA GLY A 251 -2.97 1.08 5.69
C GLY A 251 -3.50 1.75 6.97
N HIS A 252 -2.67 1.95 7.98
CA HIS A 252 -2.92 2.72 9.22
C HIS A 252 -3.78 2.02 10.28
N SER A 253 -4.98 1.55 9.93
CA SER A 253 -5.85 0.84 10.90
C SER A 253 -5.35 -0.58 11.22
N GLN A 254 -4.30 -1.03 10.54
CA GLN A 254 -3.68 -2.34 10.68
C GLN A 254 -4.68 -3.52 10.66
N ASP A 255 -5.67 -3.49 9.76
CA ASP A 255 -6.74 -4.50 9.68
C ASP A 255 -6.62 -5.38 8.42
N PRO A 256 -7.01 -6.67 8.47
CA PRO A 256 -7.38 -7.38 7.26
C PRO A 256 -8.80 -6.92 6.87
N VAL A 257 -8.92 -6.15 5.79
CA VAL A 257 -10.24 -5.71 5.30
C VAL A 257 -10.94 -6.88 4.59
N CYS A 258 -11.59 -7.70 5.41
CA CYS A 258 -12.40 -8.84 5.01
C CYS A 258 -13.79 -8.65 5.60
N MET A 259 -14.81 -8.46 4.78
CA MET A 259 -16.16 -8.10 5.22
C MET A 259 -16.93 -9.34 5.69
N ALA A 260 -17.57 -9.21 6.86
CA ALA A 260 -18.52 -10.21 7.37
C ALA A 260 -19.92 -9.98 6.82
N SER A 261 -20.26 -8.70 6.67
CA SER A 261 -21.51 -8.20 6.09
C SER A 261 -21.26 -6.80 5.51
N GLU A 262 -22.25 -6.22 4.88
CA GLU A 262 -22.19 -4.83 4.41
C GLU A 262 -21.74 -3.90 5.54
N ASN A 263 -20.75 -3.04 5.25
CA ASN A 263 -20.16 -2.06 6.17
C ASN A 263 -19.60 -2.62 7.49
N LYS A 264 -19.33 -3.93 7.59
CA LYS A 264 -18.79 -4.54 8.81
C LYS A 264 -17.66 -5.53 8.52
N LYS A 265 -16.46 -5.26 9.03
CA LYS A 265 -15.31 -6.17 8.92
C LYS A 265 -15.51 -7.42 9.79
N GLN A 266 -14.85 -8.52 9.40
CA GLN A 266 -14.76 -9.71 10.21
C GLN A 266 -13.90 -9.44 11.45
N VAL A 267 -14.43 -9.79 12.62
CA VAL A 267 -13.67 -9.78 13.86
C VAL A 267 -12.88 -11.09 13.93
N ASN A 268 -11.57 -11.02 14.19
CA ASN A 268 -10.67 -12.18 14.25
C ASN A 268 -10.63 -12.99 12.94
N TYR A 269 -10.39 -12.32 11.81
CA TYR A 269 -10.16 -12.98 10.52
C TYR A 269 -9.14 -14.14 10.63
N VAL A 270 -9.45 -15.27 10.02
CA VAL A 270 -8.64 -16.50 10.09
C VAL A 270 -7.78 -16.63 8.83
N PRO A 271 -6.44 -16.76 8.94
CA PRO A 271 -5.57 -16.91 7.79
C PRO A 271 -5.98 -18.08 6.88
N GLY A 272 -5.97 -17.83 5.57
CA GLY A 272 -6.28 -18.83 4.53
C GLY A 272 -7.78 -19.02 4.26
N THR A 273 -8.66 -18.34 5.00
CA THR A 273 -10.10 -18.31 4.68
C THR A 273 -10.42 -17.24 3.64
N PRO A 274 -11.55 -17.35 2.90
CA PRO A 274 -11.95 -16.34 1.94
C PRO A 274 -12.05 -14.94 2.55
N CYS A 275 -11.64 -13.93 1.79
CA CYS A 275 -11.71 -12.54 2.18
C CYS A 275 -12.50 -11.78 1.12
N ALA A 276 -13.63 -11.17 1.49
CA ALA A 276 -14.37 -10.26 0.63
C ALA A 276 -13.91 -8.83 0.96
N PRO A 277 -13.30 -8.07 0.04
CA PRO A 277 -12.92 -6.69 0.32
C PRO A 277 -14.15 -5.78 0.37
N ASP A 278 -14.00 -4.59 0.97
CA ASP A 278 -15.09 -3.62 1.00
C ASP A 278 -15.26 -2.94 -0.36
N LYS A 279 -16.48 -2.46 -0.65
CA LYS A 279 -16.79 -1.68 -1.84
C LYS A 279 -17.73 -0.54 -1.52
N GLN A 280 -17.23 0.68 -1.65
CA GLN A 280 -17.96 1.91 -1.34
C GLN A 280 -18.02 2.77 -2.59
N ASN A 281 -19.23 3.20 -2.97
CA ASN A 281 -19.41 4.12 -4.11
C ASN A 281 -18.73 3.63 -5.42
N GLY A 282 -18.76 2.32 -5.67
CA GLY A 282 -18.13 1.69 -6.83
C GLY A 282 -16.61 1.46 -6.71
N ILE A 283 -15.97 1.92 -5.63
CA ILE A 283 -14.52 1.84 -5.39
C ILE A 283 -14.24 0.70 -4.41
N TRP A 284 -13.31 -0.19 -4.75
CA TRP A 284 -12.86 -1.26 -3.83
C TRP A 284 -11.92 -0.71 -2.78
N ILE A 285 -12.00 -1.20 -1.54
CA ILE A 285 -11.10 -0.82 -0.44
C ILE A 285 -10.48 -2.08 0.14
N VAL A 286 -9.15 -2.11 0.22
CA VAL A 286 -8.38 -3.30 0.63
C VAL A 286 -7.30 -2.92 1.63
N GLN A 287 -7.00 -3.83 2.55
CA GLN A 287 -5.87 -3.74 3.47
C GLN A 287 -5.43 -5.16 3.85
N ALA A 288 -4.13 -5.35 4.03
CA ALA A 288 -3.46 -6.63 4.26
C ALA A 288 -2.93 -6.77 5.70
N HIS A 289 -3.66 -6.25 6.69
CA HIS A 289 -3.32 -6.33 8.10
C HIS A 289 -2.00 -5.58 8.41
N GLU A 290 -0.90 -6.27 8.68
CA GLU A 290 0.35 -5.68 9.15
C GLU A 290 1.55 -6.65 8.97
N TRP A 291 2.76 -6.13 9.11
CA TRP A 291 4.02 -6.85 9.35
C TRP A 291 4.48 -7.79 8.22
N GLY A 292 3.88 -7.67 7.03
CA GLY A 292 4.05 -8.66 5.96
C GLY A 292 3.42 -10.01 6.29
N LYS A 293 2.43 -10.07 7.19
CA LYS A 293 1.66 -11.29 7.50
C LYS A 293 0.92 -11.82 6.29
N TYR A 294 0.48 -10.93 5.40
CA TYR A 294 -0.20 -11.28 4.17
C TYR A 294 0.37 -10.49 2.99
N VAL A 295 0.25 -11.07 1.81
CA VAL A 295 0.21 -10.31 0.55
C VAL A 295 -1.24 -10.35 0.06
N GLY A 296 -1.87 -9.18 0.00
CA GLY A 296 -3.18 -9.07 -0.64
C GLY A 296 -3.03 -9.18 -2.15
N ARG A 297 -3.94 -9.93 -2.79
CA ARG A 297 -3.97 -10.14 -4.24
C ARG A 297 -5.36 -9.83 -4.75
N ALA A 298 -5.46 -8.78 -5.56
CA ALA A 298 -6.66 -8.41 -6.29
C ALA A 298 -6.45 -8.65 -7.78
N ASP A 299 -7.17 -9.62 -8.35
CA ASP A 299 -7.12 -9.93 -9.77
C ASP A 299 -8.26 -9.21 -10.49
N PHE A 300 -7.91 -8.41 -11.48
CA PHE A 300 -8.84 -7.60 -12.25
C PHE A 300 -8.78 -7.89 -13.74
N GLU A 301 -9.93 -7.70 -14.39
CA GLU A 301 -10.04 -7.61 -15.84
C GLU A 301 -10.38 -6.16 -16.21
N PHE A 302 -9.56 -5.58 -17.10
CA PHE A 302 -9.82 -4.29 -17.73
C PHE A 302 -10.32 -4.50 -19.16
N ARG A 303 -11.43 -3.86 -19.53
CA ARG A 303 -11.97 -3.89 -20.90
C ARG A 303 -12.75 -2.62 -21.19
N ASN A 304 -12.39 -1.91 -22.26
CA ASN A 304 -13.10 -0.71 -22.73
C ASN A 304 -13.31 0.38 -21.64
N GLY A 305 -12.31 0.58 -20.78
CA GLY A 305 -12.38 1.56 -19.68
C GLY A 305 -13.06 1.04 -18.41
N GLU A 306 -13.63 -0.17 -18.42
CA GLU A 306 -14.21 -0.79 -17.24
C GLU A 306 -13.16 -1.64 -16.51
N MET A 307 -13.08 -1.48 -15.19
CA MET A 307 -12.17 -2.20 -14.30
C MET A 307 -13.00 -3.11 -13.38
N LYS A 308 -12.95 -4.43 -13.59
CA LYS A 308 -13.76 -5.40 -12.86
C LYS A 308 -12.90 -6.33 -12.03
N MET A 309 -13.13 -6.36 -10.72
CA MET A 309 -12.47 -7.32 -9.82
C MET A 309 -13.07 -8.71 -10.07
N VAL A 310 -12.21 -9.67 -10.40
CA VAL A 310 -12.60 -11.07 -10.65
C VAL A 310 -12.37 -11.90 -9.40
N ASN A 311 -11.30 -11.62 -8.67
CA ASN A 311 -10.94 -12.36 -7.46
C ASN A 311 -10.19 -11.47 -6.47
N TYR A 312 -10.36 -11.75 -5.19
CA TYR A 312 -9.58 -11.15 -4.11
C TYR A 312 -9.23 -12.20 -3.05
N GLN A 313 -8.01 -12.13 -2.52
CA GLN A 313 -7.56 -12.97 -1.43
C GLN A 313 -6.45 -12.30 -0.62
N LEU A 314 -6.33 -12.67 0.66
CA LEU A 314 -5.15 -12.42 1.47
C LEU A 314 -4.34 -13.70 1.56
N ILE A 315 -3.13 -13.71 1.00
CA ILE A 315 -2.27 -14.89 0.97
C ILE A 315 -1.36 -14.86 2.22
N PRO A 316 -1.51 -15.80 3.18
CA PRO A 316 -0.70 -15.81 4.39
C PRO A 316 0.77 -16.07 4.08
N VAL A 317 1.67 -15.28 4.68
CA VAL A 317 3.11 -15.49 4.58
C VAL A 317 3.57 -16.31 5.80
N ASN A 318 3.54 -17.63 5.66
CA ASN A 318 3.98 -18.59 6.69
C ASN A 318 3.30 -18.43 8.06
N LEU A 319 2.06 -17.91 8.12
CA LEU A 319 1.34 -17.75 9.38
C LEU A 319 1.01 -19.11 10.02
N LYS A 320 1.10 -19.17 11.35
CA LYS A 320 0.95 -20.39 12.14
C LYS A 320 -0.12 -20.26 13.22
N LYS A 321 -0.97 -21.26 13.35
CA LYS A 321 -1.88 -21.41 14.50
C LYS A 321 -1.17 -22.11 15.65
N LYS A 322 -1.43 -21.65 16.87
CA LYS A 322 -1.09 -22.40 18.08
C LYS A 322 -2.12 -23.51 18.26
N VAL A 323 -1.66 -24.75 18.31
CA VAL A 323 -2.47 -25.92 18.66
C VAL A 323 -2.03 -26.39 20.02
N THR A 324 -2.96 -26.50 20.97
CA THR A 324 -2.73 -27.11 22.27
C THR A 324 -3.38 -28.49 22.26
N TRP A 325 -2.57 -29.51 22.47
CA TRP A 325 -3.01 -30.91 22.52
C TRP A 325 -3.55 -31.27 23.91
N ASP A 326 -4.32 -32.35 24.00
CA ASP A 326 -4.93 -32.82 25.26
C ASP A 326 -3.91 -33.13 26.37
N ASN A 327 -2.65 -33.41 25.99
CA ASN A 327 -1.54 -33.61 26.92
C ASN A 327 -0.93 -32.30 27.46
N GLY A 328 -1.53 -31.15 27.16
CA GLY A 328 -1.07 -29.82 27.56
C GLY A 328 0.11 -29.26 26.75
N LYS A 329 0.68 -30.01 25.79
CA LYS A 329 1.74 -29.50 24.91
C LYS A 329 1.14 -28.57 23.86
N SER A 330 1.87 -27.51 23.52
CA SER A 330 1.50 -26.60 22.43
C SER A 330 2.53 -26.65 21.32
N GLU A 331 2.08 -26.57 20.07
CA GLU A 331 2.93 -26.34 18.91
C GLU A 331 2.34 -25.31 17.94
N ARG A 332 3.16 -24.84 17.00
CA ARG A 332 2.78 -23.87 15.97
C ARG A 332 2.76 -24.58 14.61
N VAL A 333 1.59 -24.69 14.00
CA VAL A 333 1.42 -25.33 12.69
C VAL A 333 0.97 -24.32 11.65
N LEU A 334 1.49 -24.42 10.42
CA LEU A 334 1.14 -23.52 9.33
C LEU A 334 -0.36 -23.61 8.97
N TYR A 335 -0.96 -22.47 8.63
CA TYR A 335 -2.32 -22.43 8.07
C TYR A 335 -2.36 -22.91 6.60
N THR A 336 -1.32 -22.60 5.84
CA THR A 336 -1.18 -22.87 4.41
C THR A 336 0.15 -23.57 4.13
N PRO A 337 0.40 -24.11 2.92
CA PRO A 337 1.71 -24.66 2.56
C PRO A 337 2.84 -23.67 2.83
N GLU A 338 3.99 -24.20 3.23
CA GLU A 338 5.17 -23.40 3.54
C GLU A 338 5.69 -22.68 2.30
N ILE A 339 6.05 -21.41 2.47
CA ILE A 339 6.74 -20.59 1.49
C ILE A 339 8.22 -20.56 1.87
N ALA A 340 9.06 -21.13 1.02
CA ALA A 340 10.51 -21.15 1.25
C ALA A 340 11.08 -19.73 1.26
N GLU A 341 12.03 -19.47 2.15
CA GLU A 341 12.75 -18.19 2.19
C GLU A 341 13.69 -18.04 0.99
N ASN A 342 13.61 -16.91 0.29
CA ASN A 342 14.45 -16.62 -0.86
C ASN A 342 15.94 -16.46 -0.43
N PRO A 343 16.89 -17.26 -0.98
CA PRO A 343 18.29 -17.21 -0.55
C PRO A 343 18.98 -15.87 -0.83
N GLN A 344 18.63 -15.18 -1.91
CA GLN A 344 19.18 -13.86 -2.23
C GLN A 344 18.71 -12.82 -1.22
N MET A 345 17.45 -12.88 -0.79
CA MET A 345 16.92 -12.04 0.27
C MET A 345 17.61 -12.31 1.60
N LEU A 346 17.79 -13.58 1.97
CA LEU A 346 18.54 -13.93 3.19
C LEU A 346 19.96 -13.39 3.15
N SER A 347 20.65 -13.53 2.01
CA SER A 347 22.01 -12.98 1.84
C SER A 347 22.05 -11.45 1.98
N LEU A 348 21.00 -10.76 1.52
CA LEU A 348 20.88 -9.31 1.63
C LEU A 348 20.63 -8.87 3.09
N LEU A 349 19.72 -9.55 3.79
CA LEU A 349 19.19 -9.10 5.08
C LEU A 349 19.97 -9.63 6.30
N THR A 350 20.68 -10.76 6.17
CA THR A 350 21.45 -11.35 7.29
C THR A 350 22.46 -10.38 7.90
N PRO A 351 23.25 -9.61 7.13
CA PRO A 351 24.16 -8.62 7.69
C PRO A 351 23.45 -7.57 8.55
N PHE A 352 22.28 -7.09 8.11
CA PHE A 352 21.47 -6.15 8.88
C PHE A 352 20.88 -6.78 10.14
N GLN A 353 20.36 -8.00 10.07
CA GLN A 353 19.89 -8.72 11.25
C GLN A 353 20.99 -8.86 12.32
N ASN A 354 22.20 -9.24 11.89
CA ASN A 354 23.33 -9.43 12.80
C ASN A 354 23.80 -8.10 13.39
N LYS A 355 23.86 -7.03 12.57
CA LYS A 355 24.20 -5.69 13.04
C LYS A 355 23.18 -5.16 14.05
N GLY A 356 21.89 -5.29 13.75
CA GLY A 356 20.81 -4.90 14.66
C GLY A 356 20.92 -5.62 16.00
N LYS A 357 21.09 -6.95 15.99
CA LYS A 357 21.31 -7.74 17.22
C LYS A 357 22.52 -7.24 18.03
N ALA A 358 23.64 -6.96 17.36
CA ALA A 358 24.83 -6.44 18.04
C ALA A 358 24.60 -5.05 18.66
N GLN A 359 23.77 -4.19 18.03
CA GLN A 359 23.42 -2.88 18.58
C GLN A 359 22.49 -2.98 19.80
N LEU A 360 21.73 -4.08 19.95
CA LEU A 360 20.87 -4.32 21.10
C LEU A 360 21.63 -4.79 22.34
N GLU A 361 22.85 -5.31 22.19
CA GLU A 361 23.70 -5.75 23.31
C GLU A 361 24.39 -4.59 24.05
N VAL A 362 23.72 -3.44 24.15
CA VAL A 362 24.19 -2.25 24.85
C VAL A 362 23.38 -2.04 26.12
N LYS A 363 24.07 -2.06 27.27
CA LYS A 363 23.43 -1.75 28.56
C LYS A 363 23.06 -0.26 28.61
N ILE A 364 21.76 0.04 28.57
CA ILE A 364 21.22 1.41 28.70
C ILE A 364 20.88 1.81 30.15
N GLY A 365 20.87 0.86 31.08
CA GLY A 365 20.51 1.09 32.48
C GLY A 365 20.48 -0.18 33.30
N SER A 366 19.98 -0.10 34.53
CA SER A 366 19.70 -1.27 35.37
C SER A 366 18.60 -0.95 36.40
N VAL A 367 17.80 -1.97 36.73
CA VAL A 367 16.79 -1.92 37.79
C VAL A 367 17.14 -2.93 38.89
N ASN A 368 16.73 -2.67 40.13
CA ASN A 368 16.97 -3.56 41.27
C ASN A 368 15.83 -4.57 41.52
N GLY A 369 14.85 -4.64 40.63
CA GLY A 369 13.71 -5.56 40.69
C GLY A 369 13.00 -5.69 39.34
N LEU A 370 12.13 -6.69 39.22
CA LEU A 370 11.34 -6.94 38.01
C LEU A 370 10.33 -5.79 37.78
N LEU A 371 10.28 -5.26 36.56
CA LEU A 371 9.21 -4.40 36.10
C LEU A 371 8.11 -5.26 35.44
N GLU A 372 6.93 -5.30 36.05
CA GLU A 372 5.80 -6.16 35.67
C GLU A 372 5.09 -5.61 34.42
N GLY A 373 5.41 -6.18 33.26
CA GLY A 373 4.87 -5.82 31.96
C GLY A 373 3.91 -6.86 31.37
N ASP A 374 3.57 -7.94 32.09
CA ASP A 374 2.75 -8.99 31.52
C ASP A 374 1.34 -8.50 31.17
N ARG A 375 0.85 -8.90 29.99
CA ARG A 375 -0.50 -8.52 29.49
C ARG A 375 -1.62 -8.87 30.50
N SER A 376 -1.47 -9.98 31.22
CA SER A 376 -2.43 -10.45 32.24
C SER A 376 -2.45 -9.61 33.52
N LYS A 377 -1.48 -8.71 33.69
CA LYS A 377 -1.37 -7.77 34.82
C LYS A 377 -1.69 -6.35 34.39
N VAL A 378 -1.00 -5.82 33.37
CA VAL A 378 -1.10 -4.41 32.97
C VAL A 378 -2.50 -3.98 32.50
N ARG A 379 -3.34 -4.93 32.09
CA ARG A 379 -4.75 -4.67 31.69
C ARG A 379 -5.76 -4.72 32.85
N PHE A 380 -5.33 -5.11 34.06
CA PHE A 380 -6.24 -5.40 35.18
C PHE A 380 -5.88 -4.62 36.45
N VAL A 381 -4.61 -4.33 36.67
CA VAL A 381 -4.12 -3.66 37.88
C VAL A 381 -3.03 -2.65 37.54
N GLN A 382 -2.82 -1.68 38.44
CA GLN A 382 -1.65 -0.80 38.38
C GLN A 382 -0.38 -1.65 38.56
N THR A 383 0.60 -1.50 37.67
CA THR A 383 1.90 -2.18 37.76
C THR A 383 3.03 -1.18 37.92
N ASN A 384 4.17 -1.63 38.40
CA ASN A 384 5.36 -0.78 38.49
C ASN A 384 5.91 -0.40 37.11
N MET A 385 5.80 -1.26 36.09
CA MET A 385 6.16 -0.90 34.72
C MET A 385 5.35 0.31 34.21
N GLY A 386 4.03 0.34 34.43
CA GLY A 386 3.20 1.48 34.00
C GLY A 386 3.41 2.78 34.79
N ARG A 387 4.26 2.77 35.83
CA ARG A 387 4.62 3.96 36.63
C ARG A 387 6.00 4.51 36.31
N VAL A 388 6.86 3.70 35.66
CA VAL A 388 8.12 4.15 35.05
C VAL A 388 7.77 4.93 33.79
#